data_AF-A0A1D3K7Q9-F1
#
_entry.id   AF-A0A1D3K7Q9-F1
#
_cell.length_a   1.000
_cell.length_b   1.000
_cell.length_c   1.000
_cell.angle_alpha   90.00
_cell.angle_beta   90.00
_cell.angle_gamma   90.00
#
_symmetry.space_group_name_H-M   'P 1'
#
loop_
_entity.id
_entity.type
_entity.pdbx_description
1 polymer ?
#
loop_
_entity_poly.entity_id
_entity_poly.type
_entity_poly.pdbx_seq_one_letter_code
_entity_poly.pdbx_strand_id
1 'polypeptide(L)' 'MKLFKSVAQAVSKFVMIRYHRRMALAYRKLASHHADLVIHTQHRVPTVSLAKLRGNAVTHDQKAKAIRIGE' A
#
# COMPACT_ATOMS: atom_id res chain seq x y z
N MET A 1 9.11 5.67 33.43
CA MET A 1 8.19 4.77 32.67
C MET A 1 7.40 5.46 31.55
N LYS A 2 7.01 6.75 31.62
CA LYS A 2 6.22 7.42 30.55
C LYS A 2 6.98 7.60 29.22
N LEU A 3 8.28 7.92 29.28
CA LEU A 3 9.16 8.09 28.11
C LEU A 3 9.35 6.80 27.28
N PHE A 4 9.44 5.63 27.93
CA PHE A 4 9.58 4.36 27.23
C PHE A 4 8.31 3.98 26.45
N LYS A 5 7.13 4.29 27.01
CA LYS A 5 5.85 4.06 26.33
C LYS A 5 5.69 4.94 25.08
N SER A 6 6.11 6.21 25.15
CA SER A 6 6.06 7.12 23.98
C SER A 6 7.04 6.71 22.88
N VAL A 7 8.23 6.24 23.24
CA VAL A 7 9.21 5.72 22.26
C VAL A 7 8.69 4.45 21.59
N ALA A 8 8.15 3.50 22.36
CA ALA A 8 7.57 2.28 21.81
C ALA A 8 6.41 2.56 20.85
N GLN A 9 5.54 3.52 21.17
CA GLN A 9 4.46 3.95 20.28
C GLN A 9 4.97 4.60 19.00
N ALA A 10 6.00 5.46 19.09
CA ALA A 10 6.60 6.09 17.91
C ALA A 10 7.24 5.05 16.96
N VAL A 11 7.96 4.07 17.52
CA VAL A 11 8.56 2.97 16.74
C VAL A 11 7.47 2.12 16.08
N SER A 12 6.42 1.77 16.81
CA SER A 12 5.28 1.02 16.27
C SER A 12 4.62 1.75 15.09
N LYS A 13 4.35 3.06 15.23
CA LYS A 13 3.83 3.90 14.14
C LYS A 13 4.76 3.91 12.93
N PHE A 14 6.07 4.07 13.15
CA PHE A 14 7.06 4.07 12.06
C PHE A 14 7.07 2.75 11.28
N VAL A 15 7.05 1.61 12.00
CA VAL A 15 7.00 0.28 11.39
C VAL A 15 5.73 0.10 10.57
N MET A 16 4.58 0.52 11.10
CA MET A 16 3.30 0.43 10.38
C MET A 16 3.25 1.31 9.13
N ILE A 17 3.74 2.55 9.20
CA ILE A 17 3.87 3.43 8.03
C ILE A 17 4.74 2.76 6.95
N ARG A 18 5.88 2.19 7.35
CA ARG A 18 6.80 1.52 6.41
C ARG A 18 6.18 0.27 5.79
N TYR A 19 5.44 -0.52 6.57
CA TYR A 19 4.68 -1.66 6.09
C TYR A 19 3.67 -1.25 5.02
N HIS A 20 2.82 -0.26 5.32
CA HIS A 20 1.78 0.20 4.39
C HIS A 20 2.37 0.76 3.10
N ARG A 21 3.43 1.58 3.18
CA ARG A 21 4.13 2.07 1.98
C ARG A 21 4.71 0.94 1.12
N ARG A 22 5.29 -0.09 1.74
CA ARG A 22 5.81 -1.26 1.00
C ARG A 22 4.70 -2.03 0.30
N MET A 23 3.56 -2.22 0.97
CA MET A 23 2.41 -2.89 0.36
C MET A 23 1.79 -2.07 -0.78
N ALA A 24 1.68 -0.75 -0.63
CA ALA A 24 1.21 0.11 -1.71
C ALA A 24 2.10 0.00 -2.96
N LEU A 25 3.43 -0.01 -2.78
CA LEU A 25 4.37 -0.23 -3.87
C LEU A 25 4.24 -1.62 -4.51
N ALA A 26 4.05 -2.67 -3.71
CA ALA A 26 3.87 -4.03 -4.22
C ALA A 26 2.60 -4.14 -5.08
N TYR A 27 1.47 -3.61 -4.60
CA TYR A 27 0.22 -3.60 -5.36
C TYR A 27 0.31 -2.75 -6.63
N ARG A 28 1.05 -1.64 -6.62
CA ARG A 28 1.34 -0.86 -7.83
C ARG A 28 2.14 -1.65 -8.85
N LYS A 29 3.22 -2.32 -8.42
CA LYS A 29 4.04 -3.16 -9.30
C LYS A 29 3.23 -4.30 -9.92
N LEU A 30 2.38 -4.96 -9.12
CA LEU A 30 1.47 -5.98 -9.62
C LEU A 30 0.47 -5.39 -10.62
N ALA A 31 -0.11 -4.23 -10.33
CA ALA A 31 -1.03 -3.57 -11.26
C ALA A 31 -0.35 -3.21 -12.59
N SER A 32 0.90 -2.74 -12.56
CA SER A 32 1.71 -2.48 -13.77
C SER A 32 1.97 -3.76 -14.56
N HIS A 33 2.45 -4.82 -13.90
CA HIS A 33 2.68 -6.11 -14.56
C HIS A 33 1.39 -6.66 -15.20
N HIS A 34 0.26 -6.56 -14.51
CA HIS A 34 -1.04 -6.94 -15.07
C HIS A 34 -1.47 -6.06 -16.25
N ALA A 35 -1.16 -4.76 -16.22
CA ALA A 35 -1.43 -3.86 -17.34
C ALA A 35 -0.56 -4.21 -18.57
N ASP A 36 0.73 -4.49 -18.35
CA ASP A 36 1.67 -4.85 -19.41
C ASP A 36 1.26 -6.18 -20.08
N LEU A 37 0.79 -7.14 -19.28
CA LEU A 37 0.21 -8.39 -19.81
C LEU A 37 -1.02 -8.15 -20.70
N VAL A 38 -1.93 -7.22 -20.36
CA VAL A 38 -3.06 -6.86 -21.24
C VAL A 38 -2.56 -6.36 -22.60
N ILE A 39 -1.57 -5.47 -22.56
CA ILE A 39 -1.03 -4.83 -23.76
C ILE A 39 -0.32 -5.86 -24.64
N HIS A 40 0.45 -6.77 -24.05
CA HIS A 40 1.30 -7.69 -24.81
C HIS A 40 0.60 -8.99 -25.22
N THR A 41 -0.37 -9.47 -24.46
CA THR A 41 -1.01 -10.78 -24.73
C THR A 41 -2.38 -10.69 -25.37
N GLN A 42 -2.94 -9.48 -25.57
CA GLN A 42 -4.32 -9.23 -26.04
C GLN A 42 -5.43 -9.93 -25.23
N HIS A 43 -5.10 -10.72 -24.20
CA HIS A 43 -6.06 -11.24 -23.26
C HIS A 43 -6.64 -10.08 -22.46
N ARG A 44 -7.97 -9.95 -22.50
CA ARG A 44 -8.72 -9.05 -21.61
C ARG A 44 -8.46 -9.47 -20.17
N VAL A 45 -7.42 -8.93 -19.53
CA VAL A 45 -7.37 -8.97 -18.06
C VAL A 45 -8.61 -8.22 -17.60
N PRO A 46 -9.41 -8.80 -16.69
CA PRO A 46 -10.59 -8.12 -16.19
C PRO A 46 -10.15 -6.77 -15.65
N THR A 47 -10.68 -5.69 -16.23
CA THR A 47 -10.46 -4.31 -15.77
C THR A 47 -10.72 -4.17 -14.26
N VAL A 48 -11.62 -5.01 -13.75
CA VAL A 48 -11.91 -5.20 -12.32
C VAL A 48 -10.70 -5.63 -11.49
N SER A 49 -9.88 -6.58 -11.96
CA SER A 49 -8.70 -7.06 -11.24
C SER A 49 -7.63 -5.98 -11.13
N LEU A 50 -7.41 -5.23 -12.21
CA LEU A 50 -6.47 -4.11 -12.24
C LEU A 50 -6.96 -2.94 -11.37
N ALA A 51 -8.26 -2.64 -11.42
CA ALA A 51 -8.88 -1.66 -10.54
C ALA A 51 -8.75 -2.07 -9.05
N LYS A 52 -8.92 -3.35 -8.73
CA LYS A 52 -8.74 -3.87 -7.36
C LYS A 52 -7.31 -3.72 -6.86
N LEU A 53 -6.30 -4.04 -7.67
CA LEU A 53 -4.90 -3.86 -7.30
C LEU A 53 -4.56 -2.38 -7.07
N ARG A 54 -5.04 -1.48 -7.94
CA ARG A 54 -4.89 -0.03 -7.75
C ARG A 54 -5.61 0.45 -6.49
N GLY A 55 -6.83 -0.01 -6.25
CA GLY A 55 -7.60 0.31 -5.04
C GLY A 55 -6.88 -0.12 -3.77
N ASN A 56 -6.31 -1.33 -3.74
CA ASN A 56 -5.51 -1.79 -2.61
C ASN A 56 -4.28 -0.90 -2.37
N ALA A 57 -3.58 -0.49 -3.45
CA ALA A 57 -2.46 0.43 -3.32
C ALA A 57 -2.87 1.77 -2.70
N VAL A 58 -4.00 2.33 -3.14
CA VAL A 58 -4.56 3.58 -2.59
C VAL A 58 -4.92 3.41 -1.11
N THR A 59 -5.58 2.32 -0.75
CA THR A 59 -5.95 2.03 0.65
C THR A 59 -4.72 1.95 1.55
N HIS A 60 -3.65 1.29 1.10
CA HIS A 60 -2.41 1.23 1.88
C HIS A 60 -1.75 2.61 2.02
N ASP A 61 -1.74 3.44 0.97
CA ASP A 61 -1.21 4.80 1.06
C ASP A 61 -2.05 5.70 1.99
N GLN A 62 -3.38 5.58 1.93
CA GLN A 62 -4.29 6.29 2.85
C GLN A 62 -4.04 5.89 4.29
N LYS A 63 -3.88 4.58 4.58
CA LYS A 63 -3.52 4.10 5.92
C LYS A 63 -2.16 4.63 6.39
N ALA A 64 -1.16 4.63 5.52
CA ALA A 64 0.14 5.22 5.84
C ALA A 64 0.06 6.72 6.14
N LYS A 65 -0.82 7.44 5.42
CA LYS A 65 -1.08 8.86 5.66
C LYS A 65 -1.79 9.08 6.99
N ALA A 66 -2.87 8.35 7.27
CA ALA A 66 -3.63 8.41 8.52
C ALA A 66 -2.73 8.19 9.74
N ILE A 67 -1.92 7.13 9.74
CA ILE A 67 -0.98 6.84 10.85
C ILE A 67 0.05 7.96 11.03
N ARG A 68 0.48 8.61 9.94
CA ARG A 68 1.44 9.72 9.98
C ARG A 68 0.83 10.99 10.57
N ILE A 69 -0.42 11.31 10.22
CA ILE A 69 -1.13 12.48 10.75
C ILE A 69 -1.72 12.24 12.14
N GLY A 70 -1.80 10.98 12.57
CA GLY A 70 -2.31 10.59 13.89
C GLY A 70 -3.83 10.45 13.95
N GLU A 71 -4.48 10.26 12.79
CA GLU A 71 -5.89 9.82 12.69
C GLU A 71 -6.06 8.34 13.08
#